data_AF-A0A7Y5RVL9-F1
#
_entry.id   AF-A0A7Y5RVL9-F1
#
_cell.length_a   1.000
_cell.length_b   1.000
_cell.length_c   1.000
_cell.angle_alpha   90.00
_cell.angle_beta   90.00
_cell.angle_gamma   90.00
#
_symmetry.space_group_name_H-M   'P 1'
#
loop_
_entity.id
_entity.type
_entity.pdbx_description
1 polymer ?
#
loop_
_entity_poly.entity_id
_entity_poly.type
_entity_poly.pdbx_seq_one_letter_code
_entity_poly.pdbx_strand_id
1 'polypeptide(L)'
;MPPASDEVCRLLRRVFADTASNVVEFTRTARGVGHRCDEGLVALLPDMTFDQARDALKRAIVHFLDEGGKPNETHELGDPEMKLDPATFYEFRLTCEGRALYVKVKLDDTDPDEPTAQVVSVKRDDSKGGGQHG
;
A
#
# COMPACT_ATOMS: atom_id res chain seq x y z
N MET A 1 -10.72 11.14 5.97
CA MET A 1 -10.73 10.46 4.66
C MET A 1 -11.77 9.37 4.76
N PRO A 2 -12.71 9.26 3.81
CA PRO A 2 -13.68 8.18 3.82
C PRO A 2 -12.94 6.84 3.62
N PRO A 3 -13.45 5.74 4.20
CA PRO A 3 -12.96 4.41 3.84
C PRO A 3 -13.35 4.07 2.39
N ALA A 4 -12.52 3.29 1.71
CA ALA A 4 -12.81 2.79 0.37
C ALA A 4 -14.10 1.93 0.34
N SER A 5 -14.72 1.87 -0.83
CA SER A 5 -15.92 1.04 -1.05
C SER A 5 -15.60 -0.47 -1.00
N ASP A 6 -16.63 -1.29 -0.79
CA ASP A 6 -16.48 -2.76 -0.78
C ASP A 6 -16.06 -3.30 -2.17
N GLU A 7 -16.44 -2.60 -3.23
CA GLU A 7 -16.03 -2.94 -4.60
C GLU A 7 -14.53 -2.72 -4.80
N VAL A 8 -14.02 -1.55 -4.41
CA VAL A 8 -12.58 -1.25 -4.44
C VAL A 8 -11.80 -2.24 -3.58
N CYS A 9 -12.30 -2.57 -2.38
CA CYS A 9 -11.65 -3.57 -1.52
C CYS A 9 -11.56 -4.94 -2.19
N ARG A 10 -12.60 -5.36 -2.93
CA ARG A 10 -12.59 -6.62 -3.71
C ARG A 10 -11.55 -6.59 -4.84
N LEU A 11 -11.44 -5.47 -5.56
CA LEU A 11 -10.43 -5.29 -6.62
C LEU A 11 -9.01 -5.31 -6.06
N LEU A 12 -8.74 -4.54 -5.00
CA LEU A 12 -7.45 -4.53 -4.31
C LEU A 12 -7.10 -5.94 -3.82
N ARG A 13 -8.03 -6.66 -3.21
CA ARG A 13 -7.76 -8.04 -2.77
C ARG A 13 -7.37 -8.94 -3.94
N ARG A 14 -8.09 -8.87 -5.07
CA ARG A 14 -7.79 -9.66 -6.28
C ARG A 14 -6.39 -9.36 -6.80
N VAL A 15 -6.05 -8.08 -6.92
CA VAL A 15 -4.75 -7.59 -7.40
C VAL A 15 -3.60 -8.07 -6.51
N PHE A 16 -3.74 -7.93 -5.19
CA PHE A 16 -2.66 -8.29 -4.26
C PHE A 16 -2.55 -9.80 -4.02
N ALA A 17 -3.61 -10.58 -4.26
CA ALA A 17 -3.60 -12.05 -4.11
C ALA A 17 -2.83 -12.77 -5.23
N ASP A 18 -2.70 -12.17 -6.41
CA ASP A 18 -1.90 -12.76 -7.50
C ASP A 18 -0.40 -12.59 -7.22
N THR A 19 0.22 -13.63 -6.67
CA THR A 19 1.66 -13.62 -6.35
C THR A 19 2.57 -13.88 -7.55
N ALA A 20 2.03 -14.25 -8.72
CA ALA A 20 2.80 -14.69 -9.88
C ALA A 20 2.99 -13.60 -10.94
N SER A 21 2.23 -12.51 -10.91
CA SER A 21 2.24 -11.50 -11.99
C SER A 21 2.77 -10.12 -11.57
N ASN A 22 3.17 -9.35 -12.60
CA ASN A 22 3.58 -7.94 -12.52
C ASN A 22 2.41 -6.97 -12.21
N VAL A 23 1.24 -7.49 -11.81
CA VAL A 23 0.02 -6.72 -11.55
C VAL A 23 0.19 -5.73 -10.39
N VAL A 24 1.14 -5.98 -9.48
CA VAL A 24 1.53 -5.02 -8.44
C VAL A 24 2.94 -4.49 -8.70
N GLU A 25 3.02 -3.24 -9.13
CA GLU A 25 4.29 -2.54 -9.30
C GLU A 25 4.71 -1.79 -8.03
N PHE A 26 6.02 -1.59 -7.85
CA PHE A 26 6.57 -0.82 -6.74
C PHE A 26 7.41 0.32 -7.29
N THR A 27 7.07 1.56 -6.92
CA THR A 27 7.89 2.72 -7.29
C THR A 27 9.27 2.64 -6.63
N ARG A 28 10.24 3.38 -7.17
CA ARG A 28 11.59 3.46 -6.58
C ARG A 28 11.57 3.79 -5.09
N THR A 29 10.70 4.71 -4.67
CA THR A 29 10.51 5.13 -3.27
C THR A 29 9.93 4.02 -2.40
N ALA A 30 8.99 3.23 -2.92
CA ALA A 30 8.43 2.09 -2.20
C ALA A 30 9.42 0.92 -2.06
N ARG A 31 10.33 0.74 -3.03
CA ARG A 31 11.32 -0.36 -3.04
C ARG A 31 12.50 -0.12 -2.10
N GLY A 32 13.23 0.97 -2.34
CA GLY A 32 14.56 1.19 -1.77
C GLY A 32 14.54 1.82 -0.38
N VAL A 33 15.71 2.12 0.15
CA VAL A 33 15.85 3.14 1.20
C VAL A 33 15.39 4.44 0.54
N GLY A 34 14.27 5.01 0.98
CA GLY A 34 13.80 6.30 0.45
C GLY A 34 14.83 7.42 0.71
N HIS A 35 14.39 8.67 0.72
CA HIS A 35 15.26 9.76 1.19
C HIS A 35 15.56 9.65 2.69
N ARG A 36 14.83 8.78 3.40
CA ARG A 36 14.90 8.57 4.85
C ARG A 36 14.93 7.07 5.18
N CYS A 37 15.48 6.74 6.35
CA CYS A 37 15.60 5.36 6.82
C CYS A 37 14.28 4.73 7.30
N ASP A 38 13.21 5.51 7.42
CA ASP A 38 11.85 5.10 7.77
C ASP A 38 10.95 4.94 6.54
N GLU A 39 11.52 4.94 5.33
CA GLU A 39 10.81 4.79 4.07
C GLU A 39 11.35 3.64 3.22
N GLY A 40 10.40 2.95 2.59
CA GLY A 40 10.59 1.88 1.62
C GLY A 40 10.88 0.52 2.23
N LEU A 41 10.46 -0.52 1.51
CA LEU A 41 10.39 -1.89 2.01
C LEU A 41 11.73 -2.43 2.49
N VAL A 42 12.80 -2.22 1.73
CA VAL A 42 14.12 -2.76 2.07
C VAL A 42 14.68 -2.12 3.35
N ALA A 43 14.43 -0.84 3.59
CA ALA A 43 14.86 -0.18 4.83
C ALA A 43 14.02 -0.62 6.02
N LEU A 44 12.72 -0.81 5.80
CA LEU A 44 11.76 -1.16 6.83
C LEU A 44 11.81 -2.64 7.20
N LEU A 45 12.23 -3.52 6.30
CA LEU A 45 12.39 -4.96 6.49
C LEU A 45 13.82 -5.39 6.10
N PRO A 46 14.85 -4.97 6.86
CA PRO A 46 16.26 -5.13 6.48
C PRO A 46 16.73 -6.59 6.49
N ASP A 47 16.01 -7.49 7.17
CA ASP A 47 16.33 -8.91 7.29
C ASP A 47 15.80 -9.74 6.10
N MET A 48 15.22 -9.09 5.09
CA MET A 48 14.58 -9.73 3.94
C MET A 48 15.15 -9.20 2.61
N THR A 49 15.15 -10.05 1.58
CA THR A 49 15.33 -9.56 0.21
C THR A 49 14.12 -8.74 -0.22
N PHE A 50 14.26 -7.92 -1.27
CA PHE A 50 13.13 -7.16 -1.80
C PHE A 50 11.96 -8.07 -2.20
N ASP A 51 12.21 -9.21 -2.85
CA ASP A 51 11.14 -10.12 -3.27
C ASP A 51 10.41 -10.73 -2.06
N GLN A 52 11.14 -11.09 -1.00
CA GLN A 52 10.54 -11.58 0.25
C GLN A 52 9.70 -10.50 0.93
N ALA A 53 10.23 -9.28 1.04
CA ALA A 53 9.54 -8.14 1.63
C ALA A 53 8.30 -7.72 0.82
N ARG A 54 8.41 -7.77 -0.51
CA ARG A 54 7.29 -7.54 -1.44
C ARG A 54 6.18 -8.56 -1.21
N ASP A 55 6.51 -9.84 -1.19
CA ASP A 55 5.53 -10.90 -1.03
C ASP A 55 4.90 -10.87 0.37
N ALA A 56 5.68 -10.54 1.41
CA ALA A 56 5.18 -10.30 2.76
C ALA A 56 4.18 -9.14 2.81
N LEU A 57 4.49 -8.01 2.17
CA LEU A 57 3.58 -6.87 2.10
C LEU A 57 2.28 -7.23 1.37
N LYS A 58 2.37 -7.94 0.24
CA LYS A 58 1.18 -8.38 -0.51
C LYS A 58 0.28 -9.26 0.36
N ARG A 59 0.86 -10.23 1.08
CA ARG A 59 0.12 -11.06 2.05
C ARG A 59 -0.51 -10.23 3.16
N ALA A 60 0.21 -9.25 3.71
CA ALA A 60 -0.32 -8.39 4.77
C ALA A 60 -1.52 -7.55 4.31
N ILE A 61 -1.48 -7.03 3.07
CA ILE A 61 -2.60 -6.29 2.47
C ILE A 61 -3.81 -7.21 2.27
N VAL A 62 -3.60 -8.41 1.71
CA VAL A 62 -4.69 -9.39 1.52
C VAL A 62 -5.31 -9.76 2.86
N HIS A 63 -4.49 -10.07 3.87
CA HIS A 63 -4.95 -10.41 5.21
C HIS A 63 -5.76 -9.27 5.84
N PHE A 64 -5.27 -8.02 5.77
CA PHE A 64 -6.01 -6.85 6.25
C PHE A 64 -7.41 -6.73 5.60
N LEU A 65 -7.51 -6.97 4.29
CA LEU A 65 -8.77 -6.93 3.56
C LEU A 65 -9.70 -8.10 3.91
N ASP A 66 -9.16 -9.30 4.10
CA ASP A 66 -9.93 -10.50 4.48
C ASP A 66 -10.49 -10.41 5.90
N GLU A 67 -9.83 -9.68 6.80
CA GLU A 67 -10.34 -9.35 8.14
C GLU A 67 -11.41 -8.23 8.13
N GLY A 68 -11.75 -7.70 6.95
CA GLY A 68 -12.72 -6.61 6.80
C GLY A 68 -12.14 -5.21 7.00
N GLY A 69 -10.81 -5.10 7.06
CA GLY A 69 -10.11 -3.81 7.05
C GLY A 69 -10.40 -3.03 5.78
N LYS A 70 -10.52 -1.70 5.90
CA LYS A 70 -10.74 -0.80 4.77
C LYS A 70 -9.65 0.27 4.70
N PRO A 71 -8.95 0.41 3.56
CA PRO A 71 -8.02 1.52 3.40
C PRO A 71 -8.78 2.84 3.35
N ASN A 72 -8.11 3.93 3.73
CA ASN A 72 -8.66 5.26 3.51
C ASN A 72 -8.48 5.66 2.05
N GLU A 73 -9.49 6.32 1.48
CA GLU A 73 -9.45 6.85 0.14
C GLU A 73 -9.08 8.34 0.17
N THR A 74 -8.08 8.70 -0.62
CA THR A 74 -7.56 10.07 -0.75
C THR A 74 -7.56 10.47 -2.20
N HIS A 75 -8.18 11.61 -2.52
CA HIS A 75 -8.11 12.21 -3.85
C HIS A 75 -7.10 13.37 -3.83
N GLU A 76 -6.09 13.28 -4.67
CA GLU A 76 -5.17 14.38 -4.94
C GLU A 76 -5.56 15.03 -6.26
N LEU A 77 -5.71 16.36 -6.25
CA LEU A 77 -6.14 17.14 -7.41
C LEU A 77 -5.08 17.25 -8.51
N GLY A 78 -3.89 16.69 -8.27
CA GLY A 78 -2.73 16.91 -9.13
C GLY A 78 -2.13 18.31 -8.94
N ASP A 79 -1.10 18.60 -9.73
CA ASP A 79 -0.40 19.88 -9.78
C ASP A 79 -0.04 20.17 -11.24
N PRO A 80 -0.73 21.12 -11.90
CA PRO A 80 -0.48 21.46 -13.30
C PRO A 80 0.93 22.02 -13.55
N GLU A 81 1.52 22.72 -12.58
CA GLU A 81 2.87 23.28 -12.70
C GLU A 81 3.92 22.16 -12.65
N MET A 82 3.66 21.13 -11.85
CA MET A 82 4.50 19.93 -11.77
C MET A 82 4.10 18.81 -12.74
N LYS A 83 3.09 19.05 -13.59
CA LYS A 83 2.53 18.06 -14.53
C LYS A 83 2.08 16.76 -13.83
N LEU A 84 1.49 16.89 -12.66
CA LEU A 84 0.88 15.78 -11.92
C LEU A 84 -0.61 15.76 -12.21
N ASP A 85 -1.09 14.66 -12.78
CA ASP A 85 -2.51 14.44 -12.99
C ASP A 85 -3.23 14.17 -11.65
N PRO A 86 -4.54 14.47 -11.55
CA PRO A 86 -5.34 14.02 -10.44
C PRO A 86 -5.26 12.51 -10.25
N ALA A 87 -5.20 12.05 -9.00
CA ALA A 87 -5.09 10.63 -8.69
C ALA A 87 -5.83 10.28 -7.39
N THR A 88 -6.43 9.10 -7.38
CA THR A 88 -6.98 8.48 -6.17
C THR A 88 -5.96 7.50 -5.59
N PHE A 89 -5.77 7.57 -4.29
CA PHE A 89 -4.90 6.69 -3.53
C PHE A 89 -5.64 5.98 -2.41
N TYR A 90 -5.20 4.76 -2.13
CA TYR A 90 -5.70 3.90 -1.08
C TYR A 90 -4.61 3.71 -0.04
N GLU A 91 -4.89 4.17 1.17
CA GLU A 91 -3.92 4.26 2.25
C GLU A 91 -4.21 3.19 3.29
N PHE A 92 -3.31 2.22 3.37
CA PHE A 92 -3.35 1.14 4.35
C PHE A 92 -2.52 1.48 5.58
N ARG A 93 -3.03 1.07 6.73
CA ARG A 93 -2.30 1.02 7.99
C ARG A 93 -2.40 -0.40 8.50
N LEU A 94 -1.29 -1.13 8.44
CA LEU A 94 -1.28 -2.57 8.70
C LEU A 94 0.02 -3.00 9.39
N THR A 95 0.01 -4.22 9.93
CA THR A 95 1.23 -4.87 10.41
C THR A 95 1.76 -5.80 9.34
N CYS A 96 3.03 -5.65 8.98
CA CYS A 96 3.74 -6.55 8.07
C CYS A 96 5.00 -7.04 8.78
N GLU A 97 5.12 -8.35 8.99
CA GLU A 97 6.29 -8.97 9.64
C GLU A 97 6.62 -8.31 11.00
N GLY A 98 5.58 -8.05 11.80
CA GLY A 98 5.70 -7.42 13.12
C GLY A 98 5.94 -5.90 13.13
N ARG A 99 5.96 -5.25 11.96
CA ARG A 99 6.18 -3.80 11.85
C ARG A 99 4.91 -3.08 11.42
N ALA A 100 4.57 -2.00 12.10
CA ALA A 100 3.47 -1.12 11.72
C ALA A 100 3.89 -0.28 10.51
N LEU A 101 3.18 -0.45 9.40
CA LEU A 101 3.46 0.20 8.13
C LEU A 101 2.28 1.05 7.67
N TYR A 102 2.60 2.20 7.10
CA TYR A 102 1.72 2.97 6.24
C TYR A 102 2.06 2.66 4.78
N VAL A 103 1.06 2.33 3.97
CA VAL A 103 1.23 1.93 2.57
C VAL A 103 0.26 2.73 1.71
N LYS A 104 0.79 3.43 0.72
CA LYS A 104 0.00 4.20 -0.24
C LYS A 104 -0.01 3.48 -1.58
N VAL A 105 -1.21 3.14 -2.06
CA VAL A 105 -1.44 2.38 -3.28
C VAL A 105 -2.26 3.19 -4.26
N LYS A 106 -1.90 3.17 -5.54
CA LYS A 106 -2.75 3.61 -6.65
C LYS A 106 -3.34 2.37 -7.31
N LEU A 107 -4.66 2.33 -7.50
CA LEU A 107 -5.34 1.31 -8.30
C LEU A 107 -5.54 1.88 -9.71
N ASP A 108 -5.29 1.08 -10.73
CA ASP A 108 -5.76 1.30 -12.08
C ASP A 108 -6.79 0.21 -12.41
N ASP A 109 -8.05 0.63 -12.48
CA ASP A 109 -9.22 -0.18 -12.79
C ASP A 109 -9.89 0.24 -14.11
N THR A 110 -9.11 0.86 -15.02
CA THR A 110 -9.59 1.23 -16.36
C THR A 110 -10.12 0.02 -17.12
N ASP A 111 -9.50 -1.15 -16.92
CA ASP A 111 -10.04 -2.46 -17.26
C ASP A 111 -10.39 -3.24 -15.96
N PRO A 112 -11.68 -3.33 -15.58
CA PRO A 112 -12.09 -4.05 -14.37
C PRO A 112 -11.82 -5.57 -14.40
N ASP A 113 -11.65 -6.14 -15.59
CA ASP A 113 -11.32 -7.57 -15.74
C ASP A 113 -9.83 -7.83 -15.50
N GLU A 114 -8.97 -6.83 -15.72
CA GLU A 114 -7.52 -6.87 -15.52
C GLU A 114 -6.99 -5.66 -14.70
N PRO A 115 -7.47 -5.46 -13.45
CA PRO A 115 -7.04 -4.32 -12.65
C PRO A 115 -5.57 -4.47 -12.26
N THR A 116 -4.85 -3.35 -12.18
CA THR A 116 -3.46 -3.31 -11.72
C THR A 116 -3.28 -2.34 -10.56
N ALA A 117 -2.21 -2.49 -9.77
CA ALA A 117 -1.92 -1.58 -8.69
C ALA A 117 -0.46 -1.18 -8.66
N GLN A 118 -0.21 0.03 -8.17
CA GLN A 118 1.13 0.54 -7.93
C GLN A 118 1.26 0.92 -6.45
N VAL A 119 2.20 0.31 -5.75
CA VAL A 119 2.62 0.73 -4.41
C VAL A 119 3.54 1.95 -4.57
N VAL A 120 3.00 3.10 -4.22
CA VAL A 120 3.64 4.42 -4.42
C VAL A 120 4.57 4.75 -3.27
N SER A 121 4.18 4.42 -2.04
CA SER A 121 4.98 4.71 -0.85
C SER A 121 4.75 3.66 0.23
N VAL A 122 5.83 3.30 0.94
CA VAL A 122 5.79 2.47 2.14
C VAL A 122 6.59 3.22 3.20
N LYS A 123 6.00 3.43 4.37
CA LYS A 123 6.62 4.15 5.49
C LYS A 123 6.36 3.43 6.79
N ARG A 124 7.19 3.68 7.80
CA ARG A 124 6.81 3.31 9.18
C ARG A 124 5.56 4.08 9.57
N ASP A 125 4.59 3.41 10.18
CA ASP A 125 3.47 4.10 10.81
C ASP A 125 3.89 4.58 12.20
N ASP A 126 4.38 5.82 12.27
CA ASP A 126 4.79 6.49 13.52
C ASP A 126 3.62 7.00 14.36
N SER A 127 2.40 6.56 14.06
CA SER A 127 1.23 6.78 14.93
C SER A 127 1.48 6.11 16.29
N LYS A 128 2.13 6.83 17.21
CA LYS A 128 2.31 6.39 18.59
C LYS A 128 0.95 6.12 19.22
N GLY A 129 0.71 4.85 19.56
CA GLY A 129 0.01 4.40 20.76
C GLY A 129 -1.36 5.01 21.07
N GLY A 130 -2.42 4.40 20.54
CA GLY A 130 -3.69 4.32 21.23
C GLY A 130 -3.67 3.19 22.27
N GLY A 131 -2.81 3.30 23.28
CA GLY A 131 -2.86 2.42 24.44
C GLY A 131 -3.73 3.05 25.52
N GLN A 132 -4.89 2.44 25.78
CA GLN A 132 -5.48 2.30 27.12
C GLN A 132 -6.32 1.01 27.08
N HIS A 133 -5.76 -0.10 27.55
CA HIS A 133 -6.27 -0.75 28.76
C HIS A 133 -7.08 0.19 29.66
N GLY A 134 -8.35 -0.15 29.82
CA GLY A 134 -9.28 0.28 30.84
C GLY A 134 -10.39 -0.74 30.92
#